data_AF-A0A3M9LM62-F1
#
_entry.id   AF-A0A3M9LM62-F1
#
_cell.length_a   1.000
_cell.length_b   1.000
_cell.length_c   1.000
_cell.angle_alpha   90.00
_cell.angle_beta   90.00
_cell.angle_gamma   90.00
#
_symmetry.space_group_name_H-M   'P 1'
#
loop_
_entity.id
_entity.type
_entity.pdbx_description
1 polymer ?
#
loop_
_entity_poly.entity_id
_entity_poly.type
_entity_poly.pdbx_seq_one_letter_code
_entity_poly.pdbx_strand_id
1 'polypeptide(L)'
;MLHSNYKSYFPEINYLRGFAILAVIAIHVSASFTKMEDIDSLALSYMTIDAFTHFAVPAFVFVSGFVLYNKYPQKTEWKAFYRKRLNSIVPQYFFVSSFYMIALFFGAKFLNKPINMDLISVLYRYLTGGAFYHLWFFVLIIQIYLVYPFIQYIYIYIYI
;
A
#
# COMPACT_ATOMS: atom_id res chain seq x y z
N MET A 1 -17.25 25.60 -22.89
CA MET A 1 -16.45 25.65 -21.65
C MET A 1 -17.23 24.95 -20.55
N LEU A 2 -17.00 23.65 -20.34
CA LEU A 2 -17.61 22.91 -19.24
C LEU A 2 -16.78 23.17 -17.97
N HIS A 3 -17.33 23.97 -17.05
CA HIS A 3 -16.81 24.07 -15.69
C HIS A 3 -17.02 22.69 -15.02
N SER A 4 -16.03 21.81 -15.09
CA SER A 4 -16.04 20.58 -14.31
C SER A 4 -15.94 20.96 -12.83
N ASN A 5 -17.05 20.82 -12.09
CA ASN A 5 -17.10 20.96 -10.65
C ASN A 5 -16.26 19.85 -9.99
N TYR A 6 -14.94 20.05 -9.91
CA TYR A 6 -14.06 19.17 -9.14
C TYR A 6 -14.42 19.27 -7.66
N LYS A 7 -15.16 18.28 -7.16
CA LYS A 7 -15.44 18.17 -5.72
C LYS A 7 -14.15 17.74 -5.03
N SER A 8 -13.72 18.52 -4.04
CA SER A 8 -12.46 18.28 -3.32
C SER A 8 -12.53 17.10 -2.33
N TYR A 9 -13.75 16.65 -2.01
CA TYR A 9 -14.02 15.62 -1.01
C TYR A 9 -15.30 14.84 -1.31
N PHE A 10 -15.20 13.52 -1.19
CA PHE A 10 -16.28 12.56 -1.39
C PHE A 10 -16.41 11.70 -0.12
N PRO A 11 -17.45 11.88 0.70
CA PRO A 11 -17.66 11.06 1.91
C PRO A 11 -17.68 9.55 1.60
N GLU A 12 -18.17 9.17 0.42
CA GLU A 12 -18.29 7.80 -0.09
C GLU A 12 -16.94 7.09 -0.11
N ILE A 13 -15.87 7.83 -0.39
CA ILE A 13 -14.50 7.31 -0.41
C ILE A 13 -14.07 6.84 0.99
N ASN A 14 -14.58 7.44 2.07
CA ASN A 14 -14.24 6.96 3.41
C ASN A 14 -14.91 5.62 3.72
N TYR A 15 -16.15 5.40 3.26
CA TYR A 15 -16.80 4.09 3.40
C TYR A 15 -16.05 3.02 2.60
N LEU A 16 -15.65 3.34 1.36
CA LEU A 16 -14.88 2.41 0.54
C LEU A 16 -13.51 2.09 1.16
N ARG A 17 -12.83 3.09 1.73
CA ARG A 17 -11.61 2.87 2.52
C ARG A 17 -11.86 2.00 3.74
N GLY A 18 -12.92 2.28 4.50
CA GLY A 18 -13.28 1.49 5.67
C GLY A 18 -13.47 0.01 5.31
N PHE A 19 -14.22 -0.26 4.24
CA PHE A 19 -14.44 -1.61 3.75
C PHE A 19 -13.14 -2.28 3.26
N ALA A 20 -12.28 -1.55 2.54
CA ALA A 20 -10.98 -2.04 2.13
C ALA A 20 -10.05 -2.34 3.32
N ILE A 21 -10.06 -1.52 4.37
CA ILE A 21 -9.30 -1.76 5.62
C ILE A 21 -9.78 -3.06 6.27
N LEU A 22 -11.10 -3.26 6.40
CA LEU A 22 -11.65 -4.50 6.97
C LEU A 22 -11.23 -5.72 6.16
N ALA A 23 -11.25 -5.63 4.82
CA ALA A 23 -10.78 -6.69 3.95
C ALA A 23 -9.26 -6.96 4.10
N VAL A 24 -8.43 -5.92 4.29
CA VAL A 24 -6.99 -6.09 4.60
C VAL A 24 -6.77 -6.79 5.95
N ILE A 25 -7.59 -6.47 6.96
CA ILE A 25 -7.51 -7.18 8.24
C ILE A 25 -7.90 -8.64 8.03
N ALA A 26 -9.01 -8.89 7.33
CA ALA A 26 -9.50 -10.23 7.07
C ALA A 26 -8.48 -11.10 6.34
N ILE A 27 -7.89 -10.62 5.24
CA ILE A 27 -6.87 -11.38 4.48
C ILE A 27 -5.63 -11.69 5.35
N HIS A 28 -5.18 -10.77 6.21
CA HIS A 28 -4.02 -11.01 7.06
C HIS A 28 -4.29 -11.99 8.21
N VAL A 29 -5.51 -12.01 8.72
CA VAL A 29 -5.92 -12.98 9.74
C VAL A 29 -6.13 -14.36 9.10
N SER A 30 -6.77 -14.43 7.93
CA SER A 30 -7.06 -15.69 7.24
C SER A 30 -5.85 -16.35 6.59
N ALA A 31 -4.91 -15.58 6.04
CA ALA A 31 -3.74 -16.10 5.32
C ALA A 31 -2.80 -16.96 6.18
N SER A 32 -2.86 -16.83 7.52
CA SER A 32 -2.10 -17.70 8.42
C SER A 32 -2.63 -19.15 8.42
N PHE A 33 -3.92 -19.34 8.12
CA PHE A 33 -4.61 -20.64 8.16
C PHE A 33 -4.59 -21.38 6.83
N THR A 34 -4.17 -20.73 5.74
CA THR A 34 -4.05 -21.38 4.42
C THR A 34 -2.87 -22.36 4.32
N LYS A 35 -2.03 -22.45 5.36
CA LYS A 35 -0.87 -23.35 5.44
C LYS A 35 -1.14 -24.63 6.25
N MET A 36 -2.39 -24.90 6.61
CA MET A 36 -2.77 -26.14 7.29
C MET A 36 -2.64 -27.33 6.35
N GLU A 37 -2.08 -28.44 6.84
CA GLU A 37 -1.87 -29.67 6.06
C GLU A 37 -3.19 -30.43 5.84
N ASP A 38 -4.10 -30.37 6.82
CA ASP A 38 -5.42 -30.97 6.74
C ASP A 38 -6.50 -29.94 6.37
N ILE A 39 -7.31 -30.26 5.36
CA ILE A 39 -8.44 -29.41 4.95
C ILE A 39 -9.68 -29.83 5.73
N ASP A 40 -9.91 -29.18 6.87
CA ASP A 40 -11.16 -29.27 7.62
C ASP A 40 -12.12 -28.11 7.28
N SER A 41 -13.30 -28.09 7.92
CA SER A 41 -14.29 -27.03 7.71
C SER A 41 -13.78 -25.64 8.10
N LEU A 42 -12.87 -25.58 9.08
CA LEU A 42 -12.29 -24.32 9.54
C LEU A 42 -11.30 -23.78 8.50
N ALA A 43 -10.39 -24.62 8.01
CA ALA A 43 -9.47 -24.29 6.93
C ALA A 43 -10.22 -23.81 5.67
N LEU A 44 -11.30 -24.51 5.29
CA LEU A 44 -12.13 -24.11 4.14
C LEU A 44 -12.74 -22.70 4.34
N SER A 45 -13.22 -22.39 5.55
CA SER A 45 -13.77 -21.07 5.85
C SER A 45 -12.73 -19.96 5.75
N TYR A 46 -11.51 -20.19 6.23
CA TYR A 46 -10.41 -19.21 6.13
C TYR A 46 -9.93 -19.03 4.70
N MET A 47 -9.79 -20.11 3.93
CA MET A 47 -9.44 -20.04 2.50
C MET A 47 -10.49 -19.26 1.71
N THR A 48 -11.77 -19.44 2.05
CA THR A 48 -12.87 -18.68 1.45
C THR A 48 -12.73 -17.19 1.78
N ILE A 49 -12.57 -16.83 3.05
CA ILE A 49 -12.37 -15.43 3.47
C ILE A 49 -11.16 -14.81 2.77
N ASP A 50 -10.04 -15.54 2.73
CA ASP A 50 -8.82 -15.13 2.06
C ASP A 50 -9.11 -14.79 0.58
N ALA A 51 -9.67 -15.74 -0.19
CA ALA A 51 -10.02 -15.53 -1.58
C ALA A 51 -10.97 -14.35 -1.81
N PHE A 52 -12.00 -14.21 -0.97
CA PHE A 52 -12.98 -13.13 -1.08
C PHE A 52 -12.45 -11.76 -0.67
N THR A 53 -11.31 -11.67 0.01
CA THR A 53 -10.77 -10.39 0.52
C THR A 53 -9.59 -9.86 -0.29
N HIS A 54 -9.13 -10.60 -1.30
CA HIS A 54 -8.07 -10.16 -2.22
C HIS A 54 -8.39 -8.88 -3.01
N PHE A 55 -9.67 -8.47 -3.11
CA PHE A 55 -10.04 -7.18 -3.72
C PHE A 55 -9.53 -5.96 -2.93
N ALA A 56 -9.09 -6.14 -1.68
CA ALA A 56 -8.72 -5.04 -0.79
C ALA A 56 -7.61 -4.15 -1.39
N VAL A 57 -6.56 -4.77 -1.94
CA VAL A 57 -5.43 -4.05 -2.54
C VAL A 57 -5.85 -3.29 -3.81
N PRO A 58 -6.50 -3.91 -4.82
CA PRO A 58 -7.08 -3.20 -5.95
C PRO A 58 -8.01 -2.04 -5.55
N ALA A 59 -8.84 -2.23 -4.52
CA ALA A 59 -9.74 -1.19 -4.02
C ALA A 59 -8.98 0.03 -3.48
N PHE A 60 -7.90 -0.18 -2.71
CA PHE A 60 -7.07 0.93 -2.24
C PHE A 60 -6.34 1.66 -3.37
N VAL A 61 -5.83 0.92 -4.36
CA VAL A 61 -5.19 1.50 -5.55
C VAL A 61 -6.19 2.36 -6.31
N PHE A 62 -7.39 1.84 -6.55
CA PHE A 62 -8.48 2.56 -7.20
C PHE A 62 -8.86 3.83 -6.45
N VAL A 63 -9.12 3.74 -5.13
CA VAL A 63 -9.44 4.90 -4.28
C VAL A 63 -8.34 5.95 -4.34
N SER A 64 -7.08 5.52 -4.29
CA SER A 64 -5.93 6.43 -4.33
C SER A 64 -5.89 7.17 -5.67
N GLY A 65 -6.01 6.45 -6.79
CA GLY A 65 -6.08 7.03 -8.13
C GLY A 65 -7.26 8.00 -8.31
N PHE A 66 -8.46 7.60 -7.88
CA PHE A 66 -9.66 8.43 -7.96
C PHE A 66 -9.49 9.75 -7.17
N VAL A 67 -8.95 9.69 -5.95
CA VAL A 67 -8.72 10.89 -5.14
C VAL A 67 -7.61 11.76 -5.73
N LEU A 68 -6.57 11.17 -6.31
CA LEU A 68 -5.52 11.92 -6.99
C LEU A 68 -6.10 12.69 -8.19
N TYR A 69 -6.87 12.02 -9.04
CA TYR A 69 -7.49 12.60 -10.23
C TYR A 69 -8.37 13.81 -9.89
N ASN A 70 -9.24 13.67 -8.89
CA ASN A 70 -10.16 14.74 -8.51
C ASN A 70 -9.46 15.90 -7.77
N LYS A 71 -8.36 15.65 -7.07
CA LYS A 71 -7.69 16.64 -6.22
C LYS A 71 -6.58 17.41 -6.92
N TYR A 72 -5.99 16.84 -7.96
CA TYR A 72 -4.89 17.43 -8.70
C TYR A 72 -5.26 17.55 -10.18
N PRO A 73 -6.04 18.58 -10.55
CA PRO A 73 -6.37 18.83 -11.95
C PRO A 73 -5.12 19.28 -12.74
N GLN A 74 -5.29 19.41 -14.06
CA GLN A 74 -4.25 19.87 -14.97
C GLN A 74 -3.68 21.22 -14.49
N LYS A 75 -2.34 21.39 -14.55
CA LYS A 75 -1.54 22.52 -13.99
C LYS A 75 -1.20 22.44 -12.49
N THR A 76 -1.23 21.24 -11.90
CA THR A 76 -0.73 21.05 -10.54
C THR A 76 0.78 21.31 -10.45
N GLU A 77 1.22 22.05 -9.42
CA GLU A 77 2.64 22.20 -9.10
C GLU A 77 3.21 20.89 -8.54
N TRP A 78 4.01 20.18 -9.33
CA TRP A 78 4.50 18.83 -8.99
C TRP A 78 5.34 18.77 -7.73
N LYS A 79 6.10 19.82 -7.42
CA LYS A 79 6.93 19.87 -6.22
C LYS A 79 6.07 19.93 -4.96
N ALA A 80 5.04 20.79 -4.93
CA ALA A 80 4.05 20.80 -3.86
C ALA A 80 3.28 19.46 -3.74
N PHE A 81 2.96 18.82 -4.88
CA PHE A 81 2.34 17.49 -4.91
C PHE A 81 3.21 16.44 -4.20
N TYR A 82 4.47 16.28 -4.62
CA TYR A 82 5.39 15.30 -4.05
C TYR A 82 5.63 15.56 -2.57
N ARG A 83 5.88 16.81 -2.18
CA ARG A 83 6.07 17.17 -0.77
C ARG A 83 4.88 16.75 0.08
N LYS A 84 3.66 17.03 -0.36
CA LYS A 84 2.44 16.69 0.39
C LYS A 84 2.23 15.18 0.51
N ARG A 85 2.49 14.42 -0.56
CA ARG A 85 2.21 12.98 -0.61
C ARG A 85 3.30 12.16 0.05
N LEU A 86 4.57 12.47 -0.22
CA LEU A 86 5.69 11.76 0.38
C LEU A 86 5.79 12.04 1.88
N ASN A 87 5.59 13.29 2.34
CA ASN A 87 5.58 13.59 3.78
C ASN A 87 4.43 12.90 4.54
N SER A 88 3.38 12.47 3.84
CA SER A 88 2.25 11.78 4.45
C SER A 88 2.43 10.26 4.54
N ILE A 89 3.39 9.66 3.83
CA ILE A 89 3.55 8.19 3.77
C ILE A 89 4.96 7.76 4.15
N VAL A 90 5.98 8.46 3.65
CA VAL A 90 7.39 8.08 3.81
C VAL A 90 7.80 8.05 5.29
N PRO A 91 7.48 9.05 6.14
CA PRO A 91 7.85 8.98 7.56
C PRO A 91 7.24 7.77 8.27
N GLN A 92 5.96 7.47 8.01
CA GLN A 92 5.25 6.34 8.60
C GLN A 92 5.84 5.01 8.13
N TYR A 93 6.10 4.89 6.82
CA TYR A 93 6.73 3.72 6.24
C TYR A 93 8.12 3.45 6.83
N PHE A 94 8.97 4.48 6.92
CA PHE A 94 10.31 4.35 7.49
C PHE A 94 10.25 3.99 8.97
N PHE A 95 9.35 4.61 9.74
CA PHE A 95 9.20 4.32 11.16
C PHE A 95 8.82 2.85 11.40
N VAL A 96 7.78 2.37 10.72
CA VAL A 96 7.30 0.99 10.87
C VAL A 96 8.32 -0.02 10.33
N SER A 97 8.94 0.26 9.18
CA SER A 97 10.00 -0.60 8.62
C SER A 97 11.20 -0.68 9.56
N SER A 98 11.61 0.43 10.16
CA SER A 98 12.70 0.45 11.16
C SER A 98 12.35 -0.38 12.38
N PHE A 99 11.14 -0.22 12.89
CA PHE A 99 10.64 -1.01 14.01
C PHE A 99 10.73 -2.53 13.71
N TYR A 100 10.23 -2.98 12.55
CA TYR A 100 10.31 -4.39 12.17
C TYR A 100 11.74 -4.88 11.94
N MET A 101 12.61 -4.07 11.33
CA MET A 101 14.01 -4.43 11.13
C MET A 101 14.75 -4.60 12.47
N ILE A 102 14.49 -3.73 13.44
CA ILE A 102 15.05 -3.82 14.80
C ILE A 102 14.54 -5.09 15.49
N ALA A 103 13.22 -5.35 15.44
CA ALA A 103 12.63 -6.55 16.01
C ALA A 103 13.21 -7.83 15.37
N LEU A 104 13.38 -7.85 14.06
CA LEU A 104 13.99 -8.96 13.32
C LEU A 104 15.45 -9.18 13.75
N PHE A 105 16.23 -8.11 13.91
CA PHE A 105 17.62 -8.18 14.35
C PHE A 105 17.76 -8.77 15.76
N PHE A 106 17.00 -8.25 16.73
CA PHE A 106 17.04 -8.77 18.10
C PHE A 106 16.49 -10.19 18.20
N GLY A 107 15.41 -10.50 17.47
CA GLY A 107 14.85 -11.86 17.42
C GLY A 107 15.83 -12.87 16.82
N ALA A 108 16.52 -12.52 15.73
CA ALA A 108 17.55 -13.37 15.14
C ALA A 108 18.72 -13.60 16.10
N LYS A 109 19.17 -12.56 16.80
CA LYS A 109 20.24 -12.67 17.80
C LYS A 109 19.82 -13.55 18.98
N PHE A 110 18.60 -13.38 19.49
CA PHE A 110 18.08 -14.19 20.60
C PHE A 110 17.93 -15.68 20.24
N LEU A 111 17.50 -15.97 19.02
CA LEU A 111 17.31 -17.33 18.52
C LEU A 111 18.57 -17.95 17.88
N ASN A 112 19.71 -17.27 17.93
CA ASN A 112 20.95 -17.65 17.24
C ASN A 112 20.75 -17.99 15.75
N LYS A 113 19.84 -17.27 15.07
CA LYS A 113 19.59 -17.42 13.64
C LYS A 113 20.46 -16.46 12.84
N PRO A 114 21.02 -16.90 11.69
CA PRO A 114 21.76 -16.00 10.82
C PRO A 114 20.83 -14.94 10.25
N ILE A 115 21.28 -13.68 10.25
CA ILE A 115 20.59 -12.55 9.64
C ILE A 115 21.57 -11.72 8.83
N ASN A 116 21.21 -11.42 7.57
CA ASN A 116 22.00 -10.53 6.72
C ASN A 116 21.59 -9.07 6.95
N MET A 117 22.46 -8.35 7.67
CA MET A 117 22.33 -6.91 7.96
C MET A 117 23.36 -6.07 7.20
N ASP A 118 23.94 -6.59 6.12
CA ASP A 118 24.78 -5.78 5.24
C ASP A 118 23.98 -4.60 4.66
N LEU A 119 24.67 -3.49 4.38
CA LEU A 119 24.06 -2.24 3.93
C LEU A 119 23.18 -2.46 2.68
N ILE A 120 23.64 -3.30 1.74
CA ILE A 120 22.90 -3.60 0.51
C ILE A 120 21.61 -4.37 0.82
N SER A 121 21.68 -5.38 1.70
CA SER A 121 20.52 -6.17 2.14
C SER A 121 19.49 -5.31 2.86
N VAL A 122 19.95 -4.43 3.75
CA VAL A 122 19.09 -3.49 4.47
C VAL A 122 18.42 -2.54 3.49
N LEU A 123 19.18 -1.89 2.61
CA LEU A 123 18.64 -0.98 1.61
C LEU A 123 17.62 -1.67 0.71
N TYR A 124 17.91 -2.90 0.24
CA TYR A 124 16.99 -3.69 -0.55
C TYR A 124 15.66 -3.92 0.17
N ARG A 125 15.67 -4.26 1.47
CA ARG A 125 14.46 -4.44 2.27
C ARG A 125 13.65 -3.14 2.39
N TYR A 126 14.31 -2.00 2.56
CA TYR A 126 13.62 -0.69 2.59
C TYR A 126 13.08 -0.27 1.22
N LEU A 127 13.74 -0.62 0.12
CA LEU A 127 13.28 -0.26 -1.21
C LEU A 127 12.15 -1.15 -1.73
N THR A 128 12.08 -2.40 -1.25
CA THR A 128 11.08 -3.39 -1.68
C THR A 128 9.91 -3.56 -0.71
N GLY A 129 9.97 -2.95 0.49
CA GLY A 129 9.02 -3.24 1.55
C GLY A 129 9.25 -4.60 2.20
N GLY A 130 10.42 -5.19 2.01
CA GLY A 130 10.83 -6.49 2.57
C GLY A 130 11.14 -6.46 4.08
N ALA A 131 10.91 -5.36 4.78
CA ALA A 131 11.00 -5.31 6.24
C ALA A 131 9.92 -6.19 6.90
N PHE A 132 8.72 -6.27 6.31
CA PHE A 132 7.64 -7.14 6.76
C PHE A 132 6.61 -7.39 5.65
N TYR A 133 5.91 -8.52 5.68
CA TYR A 133 5.16 -9.04 4.53
C TYR A 133 4.01 -8.14 4.03
N HIS A 134 3.50 -7.19 4.81
CA HIS A 134 2.45 -6.25 4.37
C HIS A 134 2.99 -4.88 3.92
N LEU A 135 4.30 -4.61 4.12
CA LEU A 135 4.89 -3.30 3.85
C LEU A 135 5.19 -3.04 2.37
N TRP A 136 5.22 -4.07 1.53
CA TRP A 136 5.35 -3.92 0.07
C TRP A 136 4.26 -3.01 -0.51
N PHE A 137 3.06 -3.01 0.08
CA PHE A 137 1.95 -2.17 -0.35
C PHE A 137 2.25 -0.66 -0.20
N PHE A 138 2.99 -0.26 0.85
CA PHE A 138 3.40 1.13 1.03
C PHE A 138 4.36 1.57 -0.08
N VAL A 139 5.32 0.71 -0.44
CA VAL A 139 6.24 0.94 -1.56
C VAL A 139 5.47 1.07 -2.87
N LEU A 140 4.48 0.20 -3.11
CA LEU A 140 3.61 0.27 -4.29
C LEU A 140 2.88 1.63 -4.37
N ILE A 141 2.31 2.12 -3.27
CA ILE A 141 1.63 3.43 -3.27
C ILE A 141 2.61 4.59 -3.52
N ILE A 142 3.82 4.52 -2.97
CA ILE A 142 4.87 5.50 -3.25
C ILE A 142 5.22 5.50 -4.74
N GLN A 143 5.39 4.32 -5.35
CA GLN A 143 5.65 4.17 -6.79
C GLN A 143 4.50 4.77 -7.63
N ILE A 144 3.24 4.49 -7.28
CA ILE A 144 2.07 5.10 -7.95
C ILE A 144 2.13 6.62 -7.87
N TYR A 145 2.49 7.20 -6.72
CA TYR A 145 2.61 8.65 -6.57
C TYR A 145 3.75 9.23 -7.41
N LEU A 146 4.87 8.52 -7.55
CA LEU A 146 5.97 8.92 -8.43
C LEU A 146 5.58 8.88 -9.91
N VAL A 147 4.79 7.89 -10.31
CA VAL A 147 4.36 7.71 -11.71
C VAL A 147 3.14 8.58 -12.05
N TYR A 148 2.38 9.05 -11.06
CA TYR A 148 1.15 9.80 -11.28
C TYR A 148 1.27 11.02 -12.20
N PRO A 149 2.29 11.91 -12.07
CA PRO A 149 2.45 13.04 -13.00
C PRO A 149 2.67 12.61 -14.45
N PHE A 150 3.37 11.50 -14.66
CA PHE A 150 3.57 10.91 -15.98
C PHE A 150 2.27 10.38 -16.57
N ILE A 151 1.42 9.73 -15.76
CA ILE A 151 0.07 9.30 -16.16
C ILE A 151 -0.78 10.51 -16.58
N GLN A 152 -0.73 11.61 -15.82
CA GLN A 152 -1.45 12.84 -16.18
C GLN A 152 -0.93 13.46 -17.48
N TYR A 153 0.39 13.44 -17.70
CA TYR A 153 0.99 13.94 -18.94
C TYR A 153 0.51 13.15 -20.17
N ILE A 154 0.52 11.81 -20.09
CA ILE A 154 0.02 10.94 -21.17
C ILE A 154 -1.47 11.21 -21.43
N TYR A 155 -2.29 11.31 -20.38
CA TYR A 155 -3.72 11.57 -20.51
C TYR A 155 -3.99 12.89 -21.25
N ILE A 156 -3.25 13.95 -20.94
CA ILE A 156 -3.36 15.23 -21.64
C ILE A 156 -3.01 15.07 -23.12
N TYR A 157 -1.92 14.37 -23.45
CA TYR A 157 -1.45 14.21 -24.83
C TYR A 157 -2.41 13.39 -25.72
N ILE A 158 -3.14 12.43 -25.14
CA ILE A 158 -4.03 11.55 -25.92
C ILE A 158 -5.41 12.17 -26.16
N TYR A 159 -5.92 12.95 -25.20
CA TYR A 159 -7.33 13.39 -25.18
C TYR A 159 -7.52 14.89 -25.43
N ILE A 160 -6.45 15.67 -25.64
CA ILE A 160 -6.47 17.08 -26.03
C ILE A 160 -5.65 17.25 -27.30
#